data_AF-A0A031IJA3-F1
#
_entry.id   AF-A0A031IJA3-F1
#
_cell.length_a   1.000
_cell.length_b   1.000
_cell.length_c   1.000
_cell.angle_alpha   90.00
_cell.angle_beta   90.00
_cell.angle_gamma   90.00
#
_symmetry.space_group_name_H-M   'P 1'
#
loop_
_entity.id
_entity.type
_entity.pdbx_description
1 polymer ?
#
loop_
_entity_poly.entity_id
_entity_poly.type
_entity_poly.pdbx_seq_one_letter_code
_entity_poly.pdbx_strand_id
1 'polypeptide(L)'
;MNFFVSALLISICLGIQYFLSSRHNPYLGIIMPIILVIVMTWRYFDGRYNSLLAYVLILGIGLISLWEQWSRGRKALKKNQEKELERMRVHDTL
;
A
#
# COMPACT_ATOMS: atom_id res chain seq x y z
N MET A 1 -6.89 20.01 14.61
CA MET A 1 -6.46 20.00 13.20
C MET A 1 -7.70 20.04 12.32
N ASN A 2 -7.77 20.97 11.35
CA ASN A 2 -8.90 21.06 10.43
C ASN A 2 -9.04 19.77 9.62
N PHE A 3 -10.26 19.24 9.54
CA PHE A 3 -10.60 18.02 8.79
C PHE A 3 -10.01 18.01 7.36
N PHE A 4 -10.03 19.16 6.70
CA PHE A 4 -9.45 19.36 5.36
C PHE A 4 -7.94 19.14 5.31
N VAL A 5 -7.20 19.58 6.33
CA VAL A 5 -5.75 19.38 6.40
C VAL A 5 -5.42 17.90 6.58
N SER A 6 -6.18 17.20 7.42
CA SER A 6 -6.03 15.75 7.60
C SER A 6 -6.37 14.97 6.33
N ALA A 7 -7.44 15.36 5.62
CA ALA A 7 -7.84 14.73 4.37
C ALA A 7 -6.80 14.92 3.24
N LEU A 8 -6.23 16.13 3.13
CA LEU A 8 -5.19 16.44 2.14
C LEU A 8 -3.93 15.60 2.38
N LEU A 9 -3.50 15.49 3.63
CA LEU A 9 -2.34 14.67 4.02
C LEU A 9 -2.56 13.18 3.72
N ILE A 10 -3.75 12.65 4.00
CA ILE A 10 -4.10 11.26 3.69
C ILE A 10 -4.08 11.02 2.18
N SER A 11 -4.63 11.94 1.39
CA SER A 11 -4.66 11.85 -0.08
C SER A 11 -3.25 11.88 -0.68
N ILE A 12 -2.37 12.76 -0.19
CA ILE A 12 -0.97 12.82 -0.61
C ILE A 12 -0.23 11.53 -0.23
N CYS A 13 -0.46 10.99 0.98
CA CYS A 13 0.12 9.71 1.40
C CYS A 13 -0.33 8.53 0.50
N LEU A 14 -1.61 8.47 0.15
CA LEU A 14 -2.16 7.46 -0.77
C LEU A 14 -1.58 7.59 -2.18
N GLY A 15 -1.46 8.81 -2.70
CA GLY A 15 -0.86 9.08 -4.01
C GLY A 15 0.61 8.67 -4.06
N ILE A 16 1.37 9.02 -3.01
CA ILE A 16 2.77 8.61 -2.86
C ILE A 16 2.87 7.09 -2.80
N GLN A 17 2.06 6.42 -1.97
CA GLN A 17 2.05 4.95 -1.89
C GLN A 17 1.79 4.29 -3.25
N TYR A 18 0.76 4.73 -3.98
CA TYR A 18 0.40 4.12 -5.27
C TYR A 18 1.55 4.28 -6.29
N PHE A 19 2.15 5.47 -6.34
CA PHE A 19 3.30 5.76 -7.18
C PHE A 19 4.52 4.91 -6.80
N LEU A 20 4.74 4.73 -5.49
CA LEU A 20 5.84 3.95 -4.93
C LEU A 20 5.66 2.45 -5.16
N SER A 21 4.43 1.93 -5.09
CA SER A 21 4.10 0.53 -5.37
C SER A 21 4.27 0.14 -6.84
N SER A 22 4.23 1.12 -7.75
CA SER A 22 4.41 0.91 -9.18
C SER A 22 5.89 0.90 -9.60
N ARG A 23 6.80 1.36 -8.71
CA ARG A 23 8.25 1.35 -8.95
C ARG A 23 8.86 -0.03 -8.65
N HIS A 24 9.99 -0.30 -9.32
CA HIS A 24 10.78 -1.54 -9.22
C HIS A 24 11.11 -2.01 -7.79
N ASN A 25 11.11 -1.10 -6.81
CA ASN A 25 11.58 -1.39 -5.46
C ASN A 25 10.46 -1.91 -4.52
N PRO A 26 10.49 -3.19 -4.08
CA PRO A 26 9.50 -3.79 -3.19
C PRO A 26 9.33 -3.07 -1.85
N TYR A 27 10.40 -2.46 -1.32
CA TYR A 27 10.42 -1.83 -0.01
C TYR A 27 9.48 -0.62 0.09
N LEU A 28 9.14 -0.03 -1.06
CA LEU A 28 8.23 1.11 -1.13
C LEU A 28 6.77 0.73 -0.81
N GLY A 29 6.40 -0.56 -0.94
CA GLY A 29 5.09 -1.06 -0.52
C GLY A 29 4.93 -1.18 1.01
N ILE A 30 6.04 -1.26 1.76
CA ILE A 30 6.04 -1.42 3.23
C ILE A 30 5.68 -0.09 3.94
N ILE A 31 5.87 1.04 3.27
CA ILE A 31 5.54 2.37 3.81
C ILE A 31 4.07 2.47 4.20
N MET A 32 3.16 1.83 3.45
CA MET A 32 1.75 1.91 3.80
C MET A 32 1.31 1.15 5.05
N PRO A 33 1.75 -0.11 5.26
CA PRO A 33 1.51 -0.78 6.53
C PRO A 33 1.98 0.08 7.71
N ILE A 34 3.11 0.77 7.58
CA ILE A 34 3.64 1.68 8.61
C ILE A 34 2.69 2.87 8.84
N ILE A 35 2.23 3.53 7.77
CA ILE A 35 1.27 4.65 7.88
C ILE A 35 -0.04 4.19 8.52
N LEU A 36 -0.56 3.03 8.11
CA LEU A 36 -1.77 2.45 8.69
C LEU A 36 -1.61 2.29 10.20
N VAL A 37 -0.50 1.69 10.65
CA VAL A 37 -0.20 1.50 12.07
C VAL A 37 -0.13 2.83 12.81
N ILE A 38 0.56 3.84 12.28
CA ILE A 38 0.67 5.16 12.91
C ILE A 38 -0.71 5.81 13.08
N VAL A 39 -1.53 5.82 12.03
CA VAL A 39 -2.87 6.44 12.06
C VAL A 39 -3.82 5.70 12.99
N MET A 40 -3.82 4.36 12.96
CA MET A 40 -4.64 3.57 13.86
C MET A 40 -4.21 3.76 15.33
N THR A 41 -2.89 3.77 15.60
CA THR A 41 -2.33 3.98 16.94
C THR A 41 -2.70 5.36 17.47
N TRP A 42 -2.60 6.41 16.64
CA TRP A 42 -3.03 7.75 17.01
C TRP A 42 -4.51 7.79 17.39
N ARG A 43 -5.39 7.19 16.57
CA ARG A 43 -6.83 7.12 16.87
C ARG A 43 -7.15 6.31 18.14
N TYR A 44 -6.29 5.36 18.49
CA TYR A 44 -6.36 4.62 19.75
C TYR A 44 -6.09 5.52 20.95
N PHE A 45 -5.07 6.36 20.88
CA PHE A 45 -4.80 7.36 21.93
C PHE A 45 -5.86 8.46 22.02
N ASP A 46 -6.50 8.84 20.91
CA ASP A 46 -7.66 9.76 20.90
C ASP A 46 -8.94 9.17 21.54
N GLY A 47 -8.88 7.94 22.07
CA GLY A 47 -10.02 7.29 22.73
C GLY A 47 -11.16 6.89 21.78
N ARG A 48 -10.91 6.87 20.46
CA ARG A 48 -11.92 6.58 19.43
C ARG A 48 -12.22 5.09 19.24
N TYR A 49 -11.58 4.21 20.01
CA TYR A 49 -11.86 2.78 20.00
C TYR A 49 -12.44 2.35 21.35
N ASN A 50 -13.57 1.63 21.29
CA ASN A 50 -14.22 1.09 22.48
C ASN A 50 -13.38 0.03 23.22
N SER A 51 -12.44 -0.64 22.54
CA SER A 51 -11.60 -1.67 23.15
C SER A 51 -10.31 -1.92 22.36
N LEU A 52 -9.27 -2.42 23.05
CA LEU A 52 -8.03 -2.92 22.42
C LEU A 52 -8.31 -4.01 21.38
N LEU A 53 -9.30 -4.86 21.66
CA LEU A 53 -9.67 -5.98 20.80
C LEU A 53 -10.22 -5.48 19.45
N ALA A 54 -11.08 -4.45 19.47
CA ALA A 54 -11.56 -3.81 18.25
C ALA A 54 -10.42 -3.15 17.45
N TYR A 55 -9.47 -2.50 18.13
CA TYR A 55 -8.28 -1.94 17.48
C TYR A 55 -7.45 -3.01 16.77
N VAL A 56 -7.10 -4.10 17.45
CA VAL A 56 -6.26 -5.18 16.89
C VAL A 56 -6.95 -5.86 15.70
N LEU A 57 -8.26 -6.12 15.79
CA LEU A 57 -9.02 -6.76 14.71
C LEU A 57 -9.03 -5.88 13.45
N ILE A 58 -9.33 -4.59 13.59
CA ILE A 58 -9.39 -3.67 12.44
C ILE A 58 -7.99 -3.50 11.82
N LEU A 59 -6.96 -3.35 12.65
CA LEU A 59 -5.57 -3.25 12.19
C LEU A 59 -5.16 -4.53 11.44
N GLY A 60 -5.46 -5.70 11.99
CA GLY A 60 -5.14 -6.99 11.38
C GLY A 60 -5.78 -7.16 10.00
N ILE A 61 -7.07 -6.85 9.87
CA ILE A 61 -7.77 -6.89 8.58
C ILE A 61 -7.14 -5.90 7.59
N GLY A 62 -6.86 -4.66 8.02
CA GLY A 62 -6.24 -3.64 7.17
C GLY A 62 -4.86 -4.06 6.64
N LEU A 63 -4.04 -4.69 7.49
CA LEU A 63 -2.72 -5.20 7.10
C LEU A 63 -2.82 -6.34 6.09
N ILE A 64 -3.72 -7.30 6.30
CA ILE A 64 -3.94 -8.43 5.38
C ILE A 64 -4.39 -7.91 4.01
N SER A 65 -5.34 -6.97 3.97
CA SER A 65 -5.80 -6.36 2.72
C SER A 65 -4.70 -5.60 2.00
N LEU A 66 -3.87 -4.84 2.71
CA LEU A 66 -2.71 -4.15 2.12
C LEU A 66 -1.69 -5.14 1.54
N TRP A 67 -1.43 -6.24 2.26
CA TRP A 67 -0.53 -7.29 1.80
C TRP A 67 -1.02 -7.95 0.52
N GLU A 68 -2.32 -8.26 0.45
CA GLU A 68 -2.94 -8.83 -0.75
C GLU A 68 -2.81 -7.89 -1.95
N GLN A 69 -3.16 -6.61 -1.76
CA GLN A 69 -3.07 -5.60 -2.82
C GLN A 69 -1.63 -5.45 -3.34
N TRP A 70 -0.66 -5.40 -2.42
CA TRP A 70 0.75 -5.32 -2.80
C TRP A 70 1.20 -6.55 -3.58
N SER A 71 0.85 -7.76 -3.11
CA SER A 71 1.16 -9.02 -3.80
C SER A 71 0.59 -9.05 -5.22
N ARG A 72 -0.66 -8.60 -5.40
CA ARG A 72 -1.30 -8.50 -6.71
C ARG A 72 -0.60 -7.48 -7.62
N GLY A 73 -0.24 -6.30 -7.11
CA GLY A 73 0.50 -5.28 -7.86
C GLY A 73 1.86 -5.80 -8.34
N ARG A 74 2.59 -6.53 -7.48
CA ARG A 74 3.87 -7.16 -7.82
C ARG A 74 3.74 -8.23 -8.89
N LYS A 75 2.71 -9.07 -8.82
CA LYS A 75 2.43 -10.08 -9.85
C LYS A 75 2.12 -9.44 -11.20
N ALA A 76 1.35 -8.35 -11.21
CA ALA A 76 1.04 -7.62 -12.43
C ALA A 76 2.29 -6.99 -13.08
N LEU A 77 3.15 -6.38 -12.26
CA LEU A 77 4.43 -5.83 -12.74
C LEU A 77 5.32 -6.91 -13.37
N LYS A 78 5.48 -8.05 -12.67
CA LYS A 78 6.27 -9.18 -13.17
C LYS A 78 5.73 -9.70 -14.51
N LYS A 79 4.41 -9.85 -14.62
CA LYS A 79 3.76 -10.29 -15.87
C LYS A 79 3.98 -9.31 -17.03
N ASN A 80 4.00 -8.00 -16.76
CA ASN A 80 4.30 -7.01 -17.78
C ASN A 80 5.76 -7.09 -18.22
N GLN A 81 6.71 -7.25 -17.28
CA GLN A 81 8.12 -7.44 -17.61
C GLN A 81 8.37 -8.69 -18.45
N GLU A 82 7.72 -9.81 -18.11
CA GLU A 82 7.81 -11.06 -18.89
C GLU A 82 7.29 -10.87 -20.33
N LYS A 83 6.17 -10.15 -20.50
CA LYS A 83 5.62 -9.84 -21.83
C LYS A 83 6.53 -8.94 -22.67
N GLU A 84 7.17 -7.95 -22.05
CA GLU A 84 8.15 -7.12 -22.76
C GLU A 84 9.38 -7.93 -23.17
N LEU A 85 9.84 -8.84 -22.31
CA LEU A 85 10.94 -9.75 -22.62
C LEU A 85 10.61 -10.67 -23.80
N GLU A 86 9.40 -11.23 -23.85
CA GLU A 86 8.94 -12.05 -24.99
C GLU A 86 8.90 -11.26 -26.30
N ARG A 87 8.43 -10.01 -26.27
CA ARG A 87 8.42 -9.15 -27.46
C ARG A 87 9.83 -8.87 -27.98
N MET A 88 10.78 -8.59 -27.09
CA MET A 88 12.18 -8.40 -27.48
C MET A 88 12.75 -9.68 -28.11
N ARG A 89 12.45 -10.85 -27.53
CA ARG A 89 12.94 -12.14 -28.02
C ARG A 89 12.42 -12.49 -29.41
N VAL A 90 11.14 -12.19 -29.70
CA VAL A 90 10.54 -12.41 -31.02
C VAL A 90 11.16 -11.47 -32.06
N HIS A 91 11.49 -10.23 -31.68
CA HIS A 91 12.09 -9.26 -32.58
C HIS A 91 13.55 -9.58 -32.91
N ASP A 92 14.32 -10.12 -31.95
CA ASP A 92 15.71 -10.55 -32.18
C ASP A 92 15.83 -11.84 -33.01
N THR A 93 14.76 -12.65 -33.10
CA THR A 93 14.76 -13.90 -33.89
C THR A 93 14.29 -13.73 -35.34
N LEU A 94 13.82 -12.54 -35.73
CA LEU A 94 13.39 -12.17 -37.09
C LEU A 94 14.52 -11.45 -37.83
#